data_AF-A0A966NXY2-F1
#
_entry.id   AF-A0A966NXY2-F1
#
_cell.length_a   1.000
_cell.length_b   1.000
_cell.length_c   1.000
_cell.angle_alpha   90.00
_cell.angle_beta   90.00
_cell.angle_gamma   90.00
#
_symmetry.space_group_name_H-M   'P 1'
#
loop_
_entity.id
_entity.type
_entity.pdbx_description
1 polymer ?
#
loop_
_entity_poly.entity_id
_entity_poly.type
_entity_poly.pdbx_seq_one_letter_code
_entity_poly.pdbx_strand_id
1 'polypeptide(L)'
;MNLGSRYIHTSRRVAAVIAVCLVGLGLCAQPASATPMPAGQEARIVAEATEALEAISRYADRRDVDAYDLYQLYADRLAARVAVFLDLDMRKLRAVWRDASVARQRAVMAGLTQLGVPYEENAERPGIGLDCSGLTRFAWKSSGVSLPRGSTLQYDVSSRVSESEAQPGDLVWRPGHVALYLG
;
A
#
# COMPACT_ATOMS: atom_id res chain seq x y z
N MET A 1 3.78 -0.47 -28.70
CA MET A 1 4.78 -0.43 -27.62
C MET A 1 4.04 -0.65 -26.31
N ASN A 2 4.27 -1.78 -25.67
CA ASN A 2 3.55 -2.20 -24.48
C ASN A 2 4.06 -1.37 -23.28
N LEU A 3 3.28 -0.40 -22.81
CA LEU A 3 3.59 0.42 -21.63
C LEU A 3 3.27 -0.38 -20.36
N GLY A 4 3.91 -1.55 -20.24
CA GLY A 4 3.70 -2.48 -19.12
C GLY A 4 4.00 -1.82 -17.78
N SER A 5 3.11 -2.08 -16.81
CA SER A 5 3.26 -1.70 -15.42
C SER A 5 4.63 -2.13 -14.89
N ARG A 6 5.30 -1.26 -14.12
CA ARG A 6 6.62 -1.54 -13.54
C ARG A 6 6.52 -1.65 -12.02
N TYR A 7 7.15 -2.66 -11.45
CA TYR A 7 7.20 -2.87 -10.00
C TYR A 7 8.47 -2.25 -9.42
N ILE A 8 8.34 -1.56 -8.29
CA ILE A 8 9.45 -0.90 -7.60
C ILE A 8 9.43 -1.14 -6.10
N HIS A 9 10.61 -1.29 -5.50
CA HIS A 9 10.83 -1.54 -4.08
C HIS A 9 11.24 -0.28 -3.32
N THR A 10 10.71 -0.10 -2.11
CA THR A 10 11.11 0.99 -1.20
C THR A 10 12.24 0.52 -0.28
N SER A 11 13.46 1.01 -0.48
CA SER A 11 14.58 0.67 0.42
C SER A 11 14.54 1.50 1.70
N ARG A 12 15.02 0.95 2.82
CA ARG A 12 15.20 1.67 4.11
C ARG A 12 16.16 2.87 4.05
N ARG A 13 16.84 3.11 2.93
CA ARG A 13 17.85 4.17 2.75
C ARG A 13 17.32 5.44 2.08
N VAL A 14 16.00 5.68 2.06
CA VAL A 14 15.46 6.97 1.60
C VAL A 14 15.64 8.01 2.73
N ALA A 15 16.89 8.38 2.95
CA ALA A 15 17.25 9.58 3.68
C ALA A 15 16.94 10.79 2.78
N ALA A 16 16.19 11.73 3.36
CA ALA A 16 15.88 13.08 2.90
C ALA A 16 16.59 13.52 1.59
N VAL A 17 15.82 13.58 0.51
CA VAL A 17 16.13 14.49 -0.60
C VAL A 17 15.01 15.52 -0.66
N ILE A 18 15.28 16.67 -0.06
CA ILE A 18 14.50 17.89 -0.30
C ILE A 18 14.87 18.33 -1.72
N ALA A 19 13.97 18.10 -2.68
CA ALA A 19 14.05 18.68 -4.01
C ALA A 19 12.86 19.62 -4.19
N VAL A 20 13.13 20.91 -4.07
CA VAL A 20 12.28 21.99 -4.57
C VAL A 20 12.39 21.98 -6.09
N CYS A 21 11.29 21.80 -6.82
CA CYS A 21 11.17 22.28 -8.21
C CYS A 21 9.72 22.35 -8.69
N LEU A 22 9.30 23.60 -8.91
CA LEU A 22 8.39 24.19 -9.91
C LEU A 22 7.28 23.34 -10.56
N VAL A 23 6.07 23.86 -10.35
CA VAL A 23 4.78 23.54 -10.98
C VAL A 23 4.90 23.53 -12.52
N GLY A 24 4.40 22.46 -13.14
CA GLY A 24 4.35 22.34 -14.60
C GLY A 24 3.32 21.32 -15.08
N LEU A 25 2.16 21.86 -15.44
CA LEU A 25 1.18 21.42 -16.45
C LEU A 25 0.33 20.17 -16.17
N GLY A 26 -0.97 20.48 -16.01
CA GLY A 26 -2.07 19.55 -15.87
C GLY A 26 -2.20 18.60 -17.06
N LEU A 27 -2.36 17.33 -16.72
CA LEU A 27 -3.04 16.34 -17.52
C LEU A 27 -4.20 15.88 -16.65
N CYS A 28 -5.42 16.20 -17.06
CA CYS A 28 -6.63 15.75 -16.38
C CYS A 28 -6.56 14.24 -16.21
N ALA A 29 -6.40 13.77 -14.96
CA ALA A 29 -6.47 12.36 -14.64
C ALA A 29 -7.89 11.88 -14.98
N GLN A 30 -8.01 10.98 -15.95
CA GLN A 30 -9.27 10.27 -16.17
C GLN A 30 -9.69 9.61 -14.85
N PRO A 31 -10.97 9.68 -14.44
CA PRO A 31 -11.41 8.98 -13.24
C PRO A 31 -11.18 7.49 -13.48
N ALA A 32 -10.30 6.90 -12.67
CA ALA A 32 -10.17 5.46 -12.61
C ALA A 32 -11.53 4.91 -12.14
N SER A 33 -12.33 4.36 -13.05
CA SER A 33 -13.56 3.68 -12.69
C SER A 33 -13.18 2.29 -12.19
N ALA A 34 -13.04 2.17 -10.87
CA ALA A 34 -13.04 0.88 -10.21
C ALA A 34 -14.48 0.46 -9.94
N THR A 35 -14.77 -0.84 -10.01
CA THR A 35 -16.05 -1.35 -9.48
C THR A 35 -16.05 -1.05 -7.98
N PRO A 36 -17.01 -0.25 -7.47
CA PRO A 36 -17.05 0.08 -6.06
C PRO A 36 -17.20 -1.21 -5.23
N MET A 37 -16.38 -1.35 -4.20
CA MET A 37 -16.57 -2.40 -3.22
C MET A 37 -17.94 -2.19 -2.54
N PRO A 38 -18.77 -3.24 -2.35
CA PRO A 38 -19.97 -3.12 -1.54
C PRO A 38 -19.62 -2.56 -0.15
N ALA A 39 -20.35 -1.52 0.29
CA ALA A 39 -20.01 -0.78 1.53
C ALA A 39 -19.85 -1.69 2.77
N GLY A 40 -20.63 -2.76 2.85
CA GLY A 40 -20.52 -3.74 3.94
C GLY A 40 -19.24 -4.60 3.89
N GLN A 41 -18.67 -4.84 2.71
CA GLN A 41 -17.38 -5.50 2.55
C GLN A 41 -16.22 -4.54 2.84
N GLU A 42 -16.35 -3.29 2.37
CA GLU A 42 -15.38 -2.21 2.63
C GLU A 42 -15.15 -2.00 4.11
N ALA A 43 -16.21 -1.72 4.87
CA ALA A 43 -16.12 -1.52 6.31
C ALA A 43 -15.49 -2.71 7.04
N ARG A 44 -15.74 -3.94 6.57
CA ARG A 44 -15.15 -5.15 7.16
C ARG A 44 -13.65 -5.27 6.89
N ILE A 45 -13.19 -4.95 5.68
CA ILE A 45 -11.76 -4.97 5.35
C ILE A 45 -11.05 -3.85 6.11
N VAL A 46 -11.63 -2.64 6.20
CA VAL A 46 -11.06 -1.52 6.96
C VAL A 46 -10.92 -1.86 8.44
N ALA A 47 -11.94 -2.46 9.04
CA ALA A 47 -11.89 -2.88 10.45
C ALA A 47 -10.77 -3.91 10.69
N GLU A 48 -10.69 -4.95 9.85
CA GLU A 48 -9.66 -5.98 9.99
C GLU A 48 -8.25 -5.48 9.65
N ALA A 49 -8.13 -4.54 8.72
CA ALA A 49 -6.88 -3.85 8.43
C ALA A 49 -6.40 -3.03 9.63
N THR A 50 -7.33 -2.39 10.34
CA THR A 50 -7.03 -1.62 11.55
C THR A 50 -6.56 -2.53 12.69
N GLU A 51 -7.26 -3.65 12.93
CA GLU A 51 -6.86 -4.66 13.93
C GLU A 51 -5.48 -5.25 13.63
N ALA A 52 -5.25 -5.65 12.37
CA ALA A 52 -3.98 -6.21 11.93
C ALA A 52 -2.85 -5.19 12.04
N LEU A 53 -3.08 -3.94 11.64
CA LEU A 53 -2.11 -2.86 11.74
C LEU A 53 -1.73 -2.56 13.19
N GLU A 54 -2.70 -2.59 14.12
CA GLU A 54 -2.41 -2.40 15.54
C GLU A 54 -1.59 -3.55 16.12
N ALA A 55 -1.94 -4.80 15.78
CA ALA A 55 -1.23 -5.98 16.25
C ALA A 55 0.22 -6.02 15.75
N ILE A 56 0.45 -5.81 14.45
CA ILE A 56 1.81 -5.73 13.86
C ILE A 56 2.60 -4.53 14.42
N SER A 57 1.89 -3.46 14.82
CA SER A 57 2.50 -2.29 15.46
C SER A 57 3.07 -2.65 16.83
N ARG A 58 2.25 -3.28 17.68
CA ARG A 58 2.66 -3.78 18.99
C ARG A 58 3.84 -4.76 18.89
N TYR A 59 3.76 -5.73 17.97
CA TYR A 59 4.82 -6.71 17.76
C TYR A 59 6.16 -6.04 17.40
N ALA A 60 6.20 -5.21 16.36
CA ALA A 60 7.50 -4.69 15.92
C ALA A 60 8.10 -3.62 16.83
N ASP A 61 7.29 -2.95 17.66
CA ASP A 61 7.76 -1.90 18.57
C ASP A 61 8.28 -2.51 19.89
N ARG A 62 7.65 -3.56 20.40
CA ARG A 62 8.01 -4.18 21.69
C ARG A 62 8.79 -5.49 21.57
N ARG A 63 8.84 -6.09 20.37
CA ARG A 63 9.27 -7.48 20.16
C ARG A 63 8.57 -8.47 21.09
N ASP A 64 7.31 -8.17 21.39
CA ASP A 64 6.45 -8.98 22.22
C ASP A 64 6.09 -10.26 21.46
N VAL A 65 6.61 -11.40 21.91
CA VAL A 65 6.42 -12.69 21.24
C VAL A 65 4.96 -13.15 21.30
N ASP A 66 4.21 -12.79 22.35
CA ASP A 66 2.80 -13.11 22.47
C ASP A 66 1.96 -12.29 21.47
N ALA A 67 2.47 -11.12 21.06
CA ALA A 67 1.86 -10.31 20.02
C ALA A 67 2.10 -10.87 18.60
N TYR A 68 3.10 -11.74 18.40
CA TYR A 68 3.40 -12.30 17.07
C TYR A 68 2.29 -13.23 16.57
N ASP A 69 1.82 -14.15 17.41
CA ASP A 69 0.76 -15.09 17.03
C ASP A 69 -0.56 -14.37 16.74
N LEU A 70 -0.89 -13.36 17.56
CA LEU A 70 -2.08 -12.53 17.35
C LEU A 70 -1.98 -11.72 16.05
N TYR A 71 -0.80 -11.14 15.79
CA TYR A 71 -0.52 -10.44 14.53
C TYR A 71 -0.72 -11.37 13.33
N GLN A 72 -0.12 -12.57 13.33
CA GLN A 72 -0.22 -13.51 12.22
C GLN A 72 -1.67 -13.95 12.00
N LEU A 73 -2.43 -14.19 13.07
CA LEU A 73 -3.85 -14.50 13.00
C LEU A 73 -4.65 -13.39 12.29
N TYR A 74 -4.42 -12.13 12.64
CA TYR A 74 -5.12 -10.99 12.04
C TYR A 74 -4.68 -10.74 10.59
N ALA A 75 -3.38 -10.86 10.30
CA ALA A 75 -2.86 -10.77 8.95
C ALA A 75 -3.48 -11.83 8.02
N ASP A 76 -3.58 -13.08 8.48
CA ASP A 76 -4.17 -14.17 7.72
C ASP A 76 -5.68 -14.02 7.50
N ARG A 77 -6.39 -13.51 8.51
CA ARG A 77 -7.83 -13.22 8.42
C ARG A 77 -8.07 -12.15 7.36
N LEU A 78 -7.31 -11.05 7.43
CA LEU A 78 -7.40 -9.94 6.50
C LEU A 78 -7.02 -10.38 5.07
N ALA A 79 -5.92 -11.12 4.90
CA ALA A 79 -5.50 -11.64 3.60
C ALA A 79 -6.60 -12.51 2.95
N ALA A 80 -7.24 -13.39 3.72
CA ALA A 80 -8.35 -14.18 3.19
C ALA A 80 -9.57 -13.32 2.83
N ARG A 81 -9.86 -12.27 3.60
CA ARG A 81 -10.95 -11.34 3.30
C ARG A 81 -10.71 -10.62 1.96
N VAL A 82 -9.50 -10.10 1.78
CA VAL A 82 -9.07 -9.43 0.56
C VAL A 82 -9.07 -10.41 -0.62
N ALA A 83 -8.56 -11.64 -0.43
CA ALA A 83 -8.55 -12.65 -1.48
C ALA A 83 -9.97 -13.01 -1.96
N VAL A 84 -10.92 -13.22 -1.03
CA VAL A 84 -12.31 -13.51 -1.39
C VAL A 84 -12.94 -12.35 -2.15
N PHE A 85 -12.66 -11.11 -1.76
CA PHE A 85 -13.18 -9.95 -2.47
C PHE A 85 -12.63 -9.82 -3.90
N LEU A 86 -11.33 -10.08 -4.07
CA LEU A 86 -10.64 -9.98 -5.35
C LEU A 86 -10.73 -11.24 -6.22
N ASP A 87 -11.48 -12.27 -5.78
CA ASP A 87 -11.56 -13.58 -6.43
C ASP A 87 -10.17 -14.24 -6.65
N LEU A 88 -9.33 -14.17 -5.61
CA LEU A 88 -7.97 -14.73 -5.59
C LEU A 88 -7.90 -16.01 -4.75
N ASP A 89 -6.89 -16.85 -4.98
CA ASP A 89 -6.60 -17.99 -4.10
C ASP A 89 -6.15 -17.48 -2.71
N MET A 90 -7.02 -17.68 -1.71
CA MET A 90 -6.78 -17.23 -0.35
C MET A 90 -5.54 -17.86 0.31
N ARG A 91 -5.17 -19.10 -0.05
CA ARG A 91 -3.98 -19.75 0.51
C ARG A 91 -2.74 -19.11 -0.06
N LYS A 92 -2.75 -18.81 -1.36
CA LYS A 92 -1.64 -18.11 -2.03
C LYS A 92 -1.44 -16.71 -1.45
N LEU A 93 -2.50 -15.91 -1.32
CA LEU A 93 -2.37 -14.54 -0.79
C LEU A 93 -1.88 -14.52 0.67
N ARG A 94 -2.39 -15.43 1.51
CA ARG A 94 -1.89 -15.62 2.88
C ARG A 94 -0.40 -15.95 2.91
N ALA A 95 0.05 -16.90 2.10
CA ALA A 95 1.45 -17.29 2.04
C ALA A 95 2.34 -16.10 1.62
N VAL A 96 1.96 -15.40 0.56
CA VAL A 96 2.68 -14.23 0.06
C VAL A 96 2.75 -13.10 1.10
N TRP A 97 1.68 -12.88 1.88
CA TRP A 97 1.70 -11.90 2.96
C TRP A 97 2.60 -12.33 4.12
N ARG A 98 2.54 -13.59 4.55
CA ARG A 98 3.39 -14.13 5.63
C ARG A 98 4.88 -14.03 5.29
N ASP A 99 5.24 -14.27 4.03
CA ASP A 99 6.63 -14.21 3.55
C ASP A 99 7.14 -12.76 3.41
N ALA A 100 6.23 -11.79 3.28
CA ALA A 100 6.60 -10.38 3.21
C ALA A 100 7.13 -9.87 4.55
N SER A 101 8.14 -8.99 4.51
CA SER A 101 8.67 -8.38 5.73
C SER A 101 7.59 -7.62 6.53
N VAL A 102 7.79 -7.49 7.84
CA VAL A 102 6.89 -6.73 8.73
C VAL A 102 6.61 -5.31 8.20
N ALA A 103 7.62 -4.63 7.65
CA ALA A 103 7.46 -3.29 7.08
C ALA A 103 6.54 -3.27 5.85
N ARG A 104 6.59 -4.31 5.02
CA ARG A 104 5.71 -4.46 3.85
C ARG A 104 4.27 -4.73 4.28
N GLN A 105 4.09 -5.65 5.22
CA GLN A 105 2.78 -5.99 5.76
C GLN A 105 2.12 -4.77 6.41
N ARG A 106 2.87 -3.99 7.21
CA ARG A 106 2.40 -2.69 7.76
C ARG A 106 1.91 -1.74 6.68
N ALA A 107 2.69 -1.57 5.60
CA ALA A 107 2.31 -0.68 4.51
C ALA A 107 1.01 -1.13 3.81
N VAL A 108 0.89 -2.43 3.52
CA VAL A 108 -0.34 -3.01 2.94
C VAL A 108 -1.55 -2.80 3.85
N MET A 109 -1.42 -3.14 5.14
CA MET A 109 -2.50 -2.97 6.12
C MET A 109 -2.89 -1.49 6.24
N ALA A 110 -1.92 -0.59 6.33
CA ALA A 110 -2.18 0.85 6.38
C ALA A 110 -2.92 1.32 5.11
N GLY A 111 -2.51 0.89 3.92
CA GLY A 111 -3.23 1.21 2.68
C GLY A 111 -4.68 0.74 2.70
N LEU A 112 -4.93 -0.48 3.20
CA LEU A 112 -6.28 -1.06 3.29
C LEU A 112 -7.19 -0.35 4.30
N THR A 113 -6.64 0.33 5.31
CA THR A 113 -7.45 1.19 6.21
C THR A 113 -8.10 2.38 5.50
N GLN A 114 -7.66 2.69 4.26
CA GLN A 114 -8.14 3.83 3.48
C GLN A 114 -9.14 3.44 2.39
N LEU A 115 -9.60 2.18 2.34
CA LEU A 115 -10.71 1.82 1.46
C LEU A 115 -11.95 2.66 1.81
N GLY A 116 -12.64 3.15 0.78
CA GLY A 116 -13.78 4.08 0.92
C GLY A 116 -13.41 5.55 1.01
N VAL A 117 -12.15 5.89 1.28
CA VAL A 117 -11.70 7.29 1.27
C VAL A 117 -11.77 7.81 -0.17
N PRO A 118 -12.44 8.96 -0.42
CA PRO A 118 -12.61 9.46 -1.77
C PRO A 118 -11.27 9.84 -2.40
N TYR A 119 -11.18 9.65 -3.71
CA TYR A 119 -10.06 10.15 -4.48
C TYR A 119 -10.14 11.68 -4.57
N GLU A 120 -9.08 12.37 -4.20
CA GLU A 120 -8.97 13.83 -4.32
C GLU A 120 -7.60 14.18 -4.88
N GLU A 121 -7.59 14.84 -6.05
CA GLU A 121 -6.35 15.20 -6.74
C GLU A 121 -5.47 16.09 -5.85
N ASN A 122 -4.17 15.80 -5.81
CA ASN A 122 -3.21 16.52 -4.97
C ASN A 122 -3.46 16.40 -3.45
N ALA A 123 -4.40 15.56 -2.98
CA ALA A 123 -4.64 15.36 -1.56
C ALA A 123 -3.68 14.34 -0.92
N GLU A 124 -3.43 14.53 0.38
CA GLU A 124 -2.65 13.64 1.24
C GLU A 124 -3.26 13.58 2.66
N ARG A 125 -4.59 13.54 2.75
CA ARG A 125 -5.34 13.57 4.02
C ARG A 125 -6.01 12.21 4.29
N PRO A 126 -5.35 11.29 5.01
CA PRO A 126 -5.91 10.00 5.36
C PRO A 126 -7.29 10.13 6.02
N GLY A 127 -8.23 9.28 5.64
CA GLY A 127 -9.62 9.30 6.12
C GLY A 127 -10.51 10.40 5.51
N ILE A 128 -9.95 11.35 4.76
CA ILE A 128 -10.70 12.49 4.19
C ILE A 128 -10.63 12.48 2.67
N GLY A 129 -9.43 12.39 2.10
CA GLY A 129 -9.19 12.45 0.67
C GLY A 129 -7.74 12.18 0.33
N LEU A 130 -7.49 11.29 -0.63
CA LEU A 130 -6.15 10.88 -1.04
C LEU A 130 -6.07 10.79 -2.57
N ASP A 131 -4.93 11.16 -3.14
CA ASP A 131 -4.57 10.70 -4.48
C ASP A 131 -3.69 9.45 -4.45
N CYS A 132 -3.34 8.95 -5.64
CA CYS A 132 -2.56 7.73 -5.81
C CYS A 132 -1.22 7.75 -5.05
N SER A 133 -0.47 8.86 -5.12
CA SER A 133 0.83 8.97 -4.45
C SER A 133 0.71 9.38 -2.99
N GLY A 134 -0.38 10.06 -2.61
CA GLY A 134 -0.74 10.33 -1.22
C GLY A 134 -1.04 9.04 -0.46
N LEU A 135 -1.78 8.11 -1.08
CA LEU A 135 -2.08 6.79 -0.51
C LEU A 135 -0.80 5.96 -0.27
N THR A 136 0.06 5.83 -1.27
CA THR A 136 1.31 5.04 -1.13
C THR A 136 2.26 5.67 -0.10
N ARG A 137 2.35 7.00 -0.07
CA ARG A 137 3.13 7.75 0.92
C ARG A 137 2.58 7.53 2.33
N PHE A 138 1.26 7.59 2.53
CA PHE A 138 0.63 7.28 3.81
C PHE A 138 0.92 5.83 4.24
N ALA A 139 0.71 4.87 3.35
CA ALA A 139 0.92 3.45 3.61
C ALA A 139 2.35 3.18 4.11
N TRP A 140 3.37 3.61 3.36
CA TRP A 140 4.77 3.36 3.71
C TRP A 140 5.26 4.17 4.93
N LYS A 141 4.63 5.31 5.24
CA LYS A 141 4.92 6.07 6.47
C LYS A 141 4.63 5.25 7.74
N SER A 142 3.66 4.34 7.72
CA SER A 142 3.37 3.43 8.85
C SER A 142 4.55 2.50 9.21
N SER A 143 5.48 2.33 8.26
CA SER A 143 6.71 1.54 8.40
C SER A 143 7.96 2.41 8.53
N GLY A 144 7.79 3.71 8.75
CA GLY A 144 8.89 4.68 8.87
C GLY A 144 9.55 5.06 7.54
N VAL A 145 8.99 4.66 6.39
CA VAL A 145 9.54 4.99 5.06
C VAL A 145 8.84 6.23 4.52
N SER A 146 9.61 7.29 4.27
CA SER A 146 9.09 8.53 3.69
C SER A 146 9.24 8.52 2.17
N LEU A 147 8.13 8.32 1.45
CA LEU A 147 8.09 8.44 -0.02
C LEU A 147 7.84 9.88 -0.45
N PRO A 148 8.47 10.40 -1.51
CA PRO A 148 8.19 11.75 -2.01
C PRO A 148 6.75 11.90 -2.52
N ARG A 149 6.30 13.15 -2.67
CA ARG A 149 4.99 13.46 -3.24
C ARG A 149 5.04 13.37 -4.77
N GLY A 150 4.09 12.66 -5.38
CA GLY A 150 4.03 12.50 -6.84
C GLY A 150 4.53 11.13 -7.31
N SER A 151 3.77 10.51 -8.22
CA SER A 151 4.03 9.14 -8.69
C SER A 151 5.38 9.01 -9.41
N THR A 152 5.78 10.00 -10.22
CA THR A 152 7.08 10.01 -10.92
C THR A 152 8.24 10.08 -9.93
N LEU A 153 8.17 10.95 -8.91
CA LEU A 153 9.25 11.03 -7.91
C LEU A 153 9.36 9.73 -7.12
N GLN A 154 8.24 9.08 -6.78
CA GLN A 154 8.27 7.76 -6.13
C GLN A 154 8.93 6.71 -7.02
N TYR A 155 8.66 6.74 -8.33
CA TYR A 155 9.32 5.90 -9.30
C TYR A 155 10.83 6.14 -9.39
N ASP A 156 11.26 7.41 -9.38
CA ASP A 156 12.65 7.79 -9.55
C ASP A 156 13.53 7.39 -8.36
N VAL A 157 13.02 7.51 -7.14
CA VAL A 157 13.77 7.20 -5.90
C VAL A 157 13.76 5.72 -5.52
N SER A 158 12.99 4.88 -6.23
CA SER A 158 12.81 3.47 -5.88
C SER A 158 13.68 2.54 -6.74
N SER A 159 14.00 1.36 -6.19
CA SER A 159 14.69 0.31 -6.92
C SER A 159 13.71 -0.47 -7.78
N ARG A 160 14.11 -0.89 -8.98
CA ARG A 160 13.22 -1.63 -9.90
C ARG A 160 13.30 -3.12 -9.58
N VAL A 161 12.15 -3.80 -9.60
CA VAL A 161 12.06 -5.26 -9.43
C VAL A 161 11.32 -5.88 -10.60
N SER A 162 11.62 -7.13 -10.92
CA SER A 162 10.85 -7.87 -11.91
C SER A 162 9.48 -8.25 -11.33
N GLU A 163 8.51 -8.54 -12.21
CA GLU A 163 7.17 -8.99 -11.79
C GLU A 163 7.24 -10.30 -10.98
N SER A 164 8.15 -11.21 -11.34
CA SER A 164 8.39 -12.46 -10.60
C SER A 164 8.99 -12.27 -9.21
N GLU A 165 9.58 -11.11 -8.94
CA GLU A 165 10.19 -10.76 -7.64
C GLU A 165 9.31 -9.80 -6.83
N ALA A 166 8.18 -9.36 -7.37
CA ALA A 166 7.28 -8.42 -6.73
C ALA A 166 6.74 -9.02 -5.42
N GLN A 167 6.81 -8.23 -4.35
CA GLN A 167 6.32 -8.60 -3.03
C GLN A 167 5.27 -7.60 -2.55
N PRO A 168 4.36 -8.01 -1.65
CA PRO A 168 3.42 -7.08 -1.02
C PRO A 168 4.10 -5.79 -0.57
N GLY A 169 3.43 -4.67 -0.79
CA GLY A 169 3.93 -3.34 -0.49
C GLY A 169 4.85 -2.74 -1.56
N ASP A 170 5.36 -3.50 -2.54
CA ASP A 170 6.02 -2.88 -3.71
C ASP A 170 5.05 -1.94 -4.42
N LEU A 171 5.58 -0.92 -5.08
CA LEU A 171 4.74 0.02 -5.82
C LEU A 171 4.61 -0.45 -7.27
N VAL A 172 3.40 -0.36 -7.81
CA VAL A 172 3.14 -0.59 -9.24
C VAL A 172 2.97 0.76 -9.89
N TRP A 173 3.83 1.08 -10.85
CA TRP A 173 3.87 2.39 -11.48
C TRP A 173 3.58 2.33 -12.98
N ARG A 174 2.86 3.35 -13.45
CA ARG A 174 2.73 3.73 -14.85
C ARG A 174 2.75 5.27 -14.95
N PRO A 175 3.01 5.87 -16.13
CA PRO A 175 2.95 7.33 -16.27
C PRO A 175 1.66 7.92 -15.69
N GLY A 176 1.82 8.85 -14.74
CA GLY A 176 0.71 9.53 -14.06
C GLY A 176 0.03 8.76 -12.93
N HIS A 177 0.45 7.54 -12.59
CA HIS A 177 -0.22 6.75 -11.54
C HIS A 177 0.72 5.79 -10.81
N VAL A 178 0.47 5.60 -9.52
CA VAL A 178 1.18 4.63 -8.67
C VAL A 178 0.17 3.92 -7.76
N ALA A 179 0.36 2.62 -7.56
CA ALA A 179 -0.47 1.80 -6.71
C ALA A 179 0.39 0.97 -5.75
N LEU A 180 -0.22 0.43 -4.71
CA LEU A 180 0.42 -0.50 -3.78
C LEU A 180 0.11 -1.94 -4.21
N TYR A 181 1.14 -2.75 -4.44
CA TYR A 181 1.00 -4.16 -4.78
C TYR A 181 0.57 -4.96 -3.54
N LEU A 182 -0.46 -5.79 -3.71
CA LEU A 182 -0.99 -6.61 -2.61
C LEU A 182 -0.43 -8.03 -2.60
N GLY A 183 0.24 -8.51 -3.65
CA GLY A 183 0.69 -9.89 -3.77
C GLY A 183 0.02 -10.66 -4.90
#